data_AF-A0A839WD79-F1
#
_entry.id   AF-A0A839WD79-F1
#
_cell.length_a   1.000
_cell.length_b   1.000
_cell.length_c   1.000
_cell.angle_alpha   90.00
_cell.angle_beta   90.00
_cell.angle_gamma   90.00
#
_symmetry.space_group_name_H-M   'P 1'
#
loop_
_entity.id
_entity.type
_entity.pdbx_description
1 polymer ?
#
loop_
_entity_poly.entity_id
_entity_poly.type
_entity_poly.pdbx_seq_one_letter_code
_entity_poly.pdbx_strand_id
1 'polypeptide(L)'
;MNAIDNKLIIFTTKKRFNDRNTDDMQSGDINTAILKNHYHLGQVSTFIDWTTYSPSYKHPYLNSIPAVSREKAIAILYDELRIQSYIFSFHGSYQGVIKDLFQDLVCPSASKASSSKTIFH
;
A
#
# COMPACT_ATOMS: atom_id res chain seq x y z
N MET A 1 -5.11 37.92 27.09
CA MET A 1 -5.48 37.96 25.65
C MET A 1 -4.86 36.72 25.01
N ASN A 2 -5.66 35.68 24.79
CA ASN A 2 -5.16 34.38 24.34
C ASN A 2 -5.19 34.33 22.82
N ALA A 3 -4.07 34.69 22.19
CA ALA A 3 -3.93 34.71 20.73
C ALA A 3 -3.12 33.51 20.18
N ILE A 4 -2.75 32.54 21.03
CA ILE A 4 -1.80 31.47 20.69
C ILE A 4 -2.49 30.10 20.49
N ASP A 5 -3.79 29.98 20.79
CA ASP A 5 -4.49 28.69 20.76
C ASP A 5 -5.03 28.28 19.38
N ASN A 6 -4.91 29.14 18.36
CA ASN A 6 -5.39 28.83 17.02
C ASN A 6 -4.24 28.32 16.14
N LYS A 7 -4.31 27.04 15.77
CA LYS A 7 -3.41 26.39 14.81
C LYS A 7 -3.36 27.22 13.51
N LEU A 8 -2.20 27.81 13.22
CA LEU A 8 -1.98 28.54 11.98
C LEU A 8 -1.97 27.56 10.80
N ILE A 9 -3.06 27.54 10.02
CA ILE A 9 -3.15 26.76 8.79
C ILE A 9 -2.72 27.66 7.63
N ILE A 10 -1.49 27.43 7.14
CA ILE A 10 -0.90 28.21 6.04
C ILE A 10 -1.34 27.74 4.66
N PHE A 11 -1.81 26.50 4.54
CA PHE A 11 -2.29 25.92 3.30
C PHE A 11 -3.30 24.81 3.61
N THR A 12 -4.43 24.85 2.89
CA THR A 12 -5.41 23.77 2.87
C THR A 12 -5.53 23.32 1.41
N THR A 13 -5.37 22.02 1.17
CA THR A 13 -5.60 21.45 -0.16
C THR A 13 -7.03 21.73 -0.62
N LYS A 14 -7.20 22.10 -1.89
CA LYS A 14 -8.52 22.35 -2.48
C LYS A 14 -9.36 21.07 -2.59
N LYS A 15 -8.69 19.92 -2.72
CA LYS A 15 -9.34 18.60 -2.75
C LYS A 15 -9.01 17.88 -1.45
N ARG A 16 -10.04 17.47 -0.71
CA ARG A 16 -9.85 16.68 0.51
C ARG A 16 -9.32 15.31 0.09
N PHE A 17 -8.31 14.83 0.80
CA PHE A 17 -7.86 13.45 0.66
C PHE A 17 -9.05 12.53 0.97
N ASN A 18 -9.40 11.65 0.02
CA ASN A 18 -10.54 10.73 0.10
C ASN A 18 -11.96 11.30 -0.15
N ASP A 19 -12.08 12.43 -0.85
CA ASP A 19 -13.37 12.92 -1.33
C ASP A 19 -13.83 12.14 -2.57
N ARG A 20 -14.69 11.13 -2.37
CA ARG A 20 -15.20 10.27 -3.45
C ARG A 20 -16.01 11.01 -4.52
N ASN A 21 -16.42 12.25 -4.26
CA ASN A 21 -17.20 13.02 -5.22
C ASN A 21 -16.33 13.82 -6.19
N THR A 22 -15.00 13.88 -6.01
CA THR A 22 -14.12 14.59 -6.94
C THR A 22 -13.94 13.79 -8.24
N ASP A 23 -13.88 14.49 -9.37
CA ASP A 23 -13.73 13.91 -10.72
C ASP A 23 -12.58 12.89 -10.84
N ASP A 24 -11.45 13.16 -10.18
CA ASP A 24 -10.27 12.29 -10.11
C ASP A 24 -10.41 11.08 -9.17
N MET A 25 -11.45 11.05 -8.33
CA MET A 25 -11.78 9.91 -7.45
C MET A 25 -13.00 9.10 -7.95
N GLN A 26 -13.73 9.58 -8.95
CA GLN A 26 -14.89 8.90 -9.54
C GLN A 26 -14.53 7.72 -10.46
N SER A 27 -13.27 7.66 -10.93
CA SER A 27 -12.77 6.56 -11.77
C SER A 27 -12.24 5.35 -10.95
N GLY A 28 -12.47 5.33 -9.64
CA GLY A 28 -11.94 4.31 -8.73
C GLY A 28 -12.74 2.99 -8.66
N ASP A 29 -14.00 2.99 -9.12
CA ASP A 29 -14.89 1.82 -9.04
C ASP A 29 -14.65 0.85 -10.20
N ILE A 30 -13.41 0.37 -10.31
CA ILE A 30 -13.02 -0.61 -11.32
C ILE A 30 -13.34 -2.01 -10.78
N ASN A 31 -14.17 -2.76 -11.52
CA ASN A 31 -14.50 -4.12 -11.13
C ASN A 31 -13.29 -5.06 -11.26
N THR A 32 -13.33 -6.18 -10.53
CA THR A 32 -12.24 -7.17 -10.50
C THR A 32 -11.94 -7.77 -11.88
N ALA A 33 -12.95 -7.94 -12.74
CA ALA A 33 -12.79 -8.48 -14.08
C ALA A 33 -12.00 -7.51 -14.99
N ILE A 34 -12.26 -6.21 -14.90
CA ILE A 34 -11.53 -5.17 -15.62
C ILE A 34 -10.09 -5.11 -15.10
N LEU A 35 -9.88 -5.14 -13.77
CA LEU A 35 -8.54 -5.20 -13.19
C LEU A 35 -7.75 -6.39 -13.71
N LYS A 36 -8.35 -7.60 -13.74
CA LYS A 36 -7.67 -8.82 -14.21
C LYS A 36 -7.44 -8.85 -15.72
N ASN A 37 -8.46 -8.51 -16.51
CA ASN A 37 -8.43 -8.73 -17.96
C ASN A 37 -7.88 -7.55 -18.74
N HIS A 38 -8.26 -6.33 -18.37
CA HIS A 38 -7.88 -5.11 -19.09
C HIS A 38 -6.56 -4.53 -18.58
N TYR A 39 -6.36 -4.50 -17.26
CA TYR A 39 -5.12 -3.99 -16.66
C TYR A 39 -4.09 -5.09 -16.34
N HIS A 40 -4.39 -6.34 -16.69
CA HIS A 40 -3.52 -7.50 -16.47
C HIS A 40 -3.10 -7.70 -15.00
N LEU A 41 -3.89 -7.23 -14.04
CA LEU A 41 -3.67 -7.39 -12.60
C LEU A 41 -4.17 -8.76 -12.11
N GLY A 42 -4.08 -9.80 -12.94
CA GLY A 42 -4.41 -11.17 -12.56
C GLY A 42 -3.37 -11.79 -11.63
N GLN A 43 -2.09 -11.57 -11.94
CA GLN A 43 -0.96 -12.18 -11.24
C GLN A 43 -0.14 -11.10 -10.53
N VAL A 44 -0.74 -10.50 -9.50
CA VAL A 44 -0.08 -9.44 -8.68
C VAL A 44 0.99 -10.04 -7.74
N SER A 45 0.83 -11.29 -7.33
CA SER A 45 1.72 -11.98 -6.40
C SER A 45 2.07 -13.38 -6.86
N THR A 46 3.31 -13.78 -6.63
CA THR A 46 3.78 -15.16 -6.89
C THR A 46 3.24 -16.17 -5.88
N PHE A 47 2.73 -15.70 -4.73
CA PHE A 47 2.29 -16.56 -3.63
C PHE A 47 0.77 -16.66 -3.53
N ILE A 48 0.05 -15.54 -3.69
CA ILE A 48 -1.38 -15.47 -3.33
C ILE A 48 -2.20 -14.73 -4.38
N ASP A 49 -3.40 -15.23 -4.69
CA ASP A 49 -4.38 -14.48 -5.48
C ASP A 49 -5.06 -13.43 -4.57
N TRP A 50 -4.96 -12.16 -4.94
CA TRP A 50 -5.43 -11.03 -4.15
C TRP A 50 -6.96 -10.91 -4.05
N THR A 51 -7.70 -11.68 -4.86
CA THR A 51 -9.18 -11.73 -4.84
C THR A 51 -9.72 -12.89 -4.01
N THR A 52 -9.00 -14.01 -3.93
CA THR A 52 -9.46 -15.27 -3.32
C THR A 52 -8.65 -15.68 -2.09
N TYR A 53 -7.54 -14.99 -1.82
CA TYR A 53 -6.58 -15.25 -0.74
C TYR A 53 -6.05 -16.69 -0.70
N SER A 54 -6.13 -17.38 -1.84
CA SER A 54 -5.65 -18.74 -2.05
C SER A 54 -4.31 -18.71 -2.80
N PRO A 55 -3.56 -19.82 -2.87
CA PRO A 55 -2.35 -19.89 -3.69
C PRO A 55 -2.61 -19.38 -5.13
N SER A 56 -1.74 -18.51 -5.62
CA SER A 56 -1.89 -17.92 -6.97
C SER A 56 -1.63 -18.96 -8.07
N TYR A 57 -0.74 -19.91 -7.83
CA TYR A 57 -0.47 -21.03 -8.73
C TYR A 57 -1.45 -22.20 -8.46
N LYS A 58 -2.20 -22.59 -9.48
CA LYS A 58 -3.12 -23.74 -9.43
C LYS A 58 -2.37 -25.01 -9.76
N HIS A 59 -2.07 -25.80 -8.72
CA HIS A 59 -1.45 -27.11 -8.84
C HIS A 59 -2.26 -28.12 -8.02
N PRO A 60 -2.47 -29.36 -8.50
CA PRO A 60 -3.27 -30.36 -7.78
C PRO A 60 -2.90 -30.52 -6.30
N TYR A 61 -1.61 -30.43 -5.98
CA TYR A 61 -1.10 -30.54 -4.62
C TYR A 61 -1.32 -29.28 -3.77
N LEU A 62 -1.40 -28.09 -4.39
CA LEU A 62 -1.62 -26.81 -3.72
C LEU A 62 -3.12 -26.48 -3.57
N ASN A 63 -3.99 -27.14 -4.32
CA ASN A 63 -5.44 -26.95 -4.27
C ASN A 63 -6.06 -27.32 -2.91
N SER A 64 -5.34 -28.10 -2.10
CA SER A 64 -5.75 -28.47 -0.74
C SER A 64 -5.42 -27.39 0.30
N ILE A 65 -4.60 -26.39 -0.06
CA ILE A 65 -4.22 -25.30 0.85
C ILE A 65 -5.40 -24.32 0.95
N PRO A 66 -5.95 -24.11 2.16
CA PRO A 66 -7.05 -23.19 2.35
C PRO A 66 -6.62 -21.73 2.12
N ALA A 67 -7.60 -20.89 1.79
CA ALA A 67 -7.40 -19.45 1.74
C ALA A 67 -6.95 -18.91 3.11
N VAL A 68 -6.04 -17.94 3.11
CA VAL A 68 -5.60 -17.27 4.35
C VAL A 68 -6.55 -16.13 4.73
N SER A 69 -6.41 -15.62 5.96
CA SER A 69 -7.16 -14.43 6.37
C SER A 69 -6.75 -13.20 5.54
N ARG A 70 -7.65 -12.23 5.44
CA ARG A 70 -7.41 -10.98 4.72
C ARG A 70 -6.15 -10.26 5.23
N GLU A 71 -5.97 -10.20 6.53
CA GLU A 71 -4.82 -9.55 7.19
C GLU A 71 -3.52 -10.25 6.81
N LYS A 72 -3.54 -11.59 6.76
CA LYS A 72 -2.39 -12.37 6.35
C LYS A 72 -2.08 -12.19 4.87
N ALA A 73 -3.10 -12.15 4.01
CA ALA A 73 -2.93 -11.88 2.58
C ALA A 73 -2.32 -10.49 2.35
N ILE A 74 -2.82 -9.48 3.05
CA ILE A 74 -2.30 -8.11 3.01
C ILE A 74 -0.82 -8.09 3.41
N ALA A 75 -0.45 -8.77 4.51
CA ALA A 75 0.94 -8.85 4.95
C ALA A 75 1.85 -9.49 3.89
N ILE A 76 1.41 -10.59 3.26
CA ILE A 76 2.15 -11.26 2.18
C ILE A 76 2.35 -10.32 0.98
N LEU A 77 1.29 -9.65 0.53
CA LEU A 77 1.35 -8.72 -0.60
C LEU A 77 2.28 -7.54 -0.34
N TYR A 78 2.23 -6.98 0.87
CA TYR A 78 3.14 -5.89 1.27
C TYR A 78 4.59 -6.34 1.35
N ASP A 79 4.85 -7.52 1.91
CA ASP A 79 6.21 -8.07 1.99
C ASP A 79 6.79 -8.32 0.59
N GLU A 80 5.99 -8.85 -0.33
CA GLU A 80 6.40 -9.07 -1.72
C GLU A 80 6.66 -7.74 -2.44
N LEU A 81 5.76 -6.76 -2.31
CA LEU A 81 5.96 -5.40 -2.84
C LEU A 81 7.27 -4.79 -2.33
N ARG A 82 7.51 -4.87 -1.02
CA ARG A 82 8.72 -4.35 -0.39
C ARG A 82 9.96 -4.98 -1.01
N ILE A 83 10.03 -6.32 -1.10
CA ILE A 83 11.16 -7.04 -1.69
C ILE A 83 11.37 -6.65 -3.16
N GLN A 84 10.31 -6.63 -3.97
CA GLN A 84 10.41 -6.30 -5.40
C GLN A 84 10.82 -4.85 -5.62
N SER A 85 10.38 -3.92 -4.77
CA SER A 85 10.72 -2.50 -4.87
C SER A 85 12.22 -2.23 -4.70
N TYR A 86 12.94 -3.06 -3.94
CA TYR A 86 14.39 -2.93 -3.78
C TYR A 86 15.11 -2.96 -5.13
N ILE A 87 14.68 -3.83 -6.04
CA ILE A 87 15.23 -3.98 -7.39
C ILE A 87 15.03 -2.69 -8.21
N PHE A 88 13.99 -1.91 -7.96
CA PHE A 88 13.80 -0.66 -8.70
C PHE A 88 14.41 0.55 -7.99
N SER A 89 15.02 0.34 -6.82
CA SER A 89 15.54 1.41 -5.96
C SER A 89 17.06 1.57 -6.02
N PHE A 90 17.78 0.85 -6.88
CA PHE A 90 19.25 0.76 -6.86
C PHE A 90 20.01 1.76 -7.76
N HIS A 91 19.32 2.58 -8.57
CA HIS A 91 19.97 3.54 -9.45
C HIS A 91 19.38 4.95 -9.36
N GLY A 92 20.24 5.94 -9.60
CA GLY A 92 19.88 7.35 -9.69
C GLY A 92 19.99 8.11 -8.36
N SER A 93 19.73 9.42 -8.41
CA SER A 93 19.87 10.33 -7.26
C SER A 93 18.87 10.10 -6.13
N TYR A 94 17.86 9.26 -6.36
CA TYR A 94 16.81 8.91 -5.39
C TYR A 94 16.91 7.45 -4.93
N GLN A 95 18.10 6.85 -5.06
CA GLN A 95 18.39 5.51 -4.57
C GLN A 95 17.98 5.40 -3.08
N GLY A 96 17.18 4.39 -2.74
CA GLY A 96 16.71 4.17 -1.38
C GLY A 96 15.41 4.90 -0.97
N VAL A 97 14.99 5.96 -1.65
CA VAL A 97 13.74 6.69 -1.27
C VAL A 97 12.51 5.80 -1.40
N ILE A 98 12.43 5.01 -2.48
CA ILE A 98 11.32 4.05 -2.71
C ILE A 98 11.33 2.94 -1.65
N LYS A 99 12.52 2.48 -1.27
CA LYS A 99 12.69 1.48 -0.22
C LYS A 99 12.19 2.03 1.12
N ASP A 100 12.60 3.23 1.48
CA ASP A 100 12.21 3.87 2.73
C ASP A 100 10.69 4.13 2.76
N LEU A 101 10.12 4.57 1.64
CA LEU A 101 8.68 4.75 1.47
C LEU A 101 7.91 3.46 1.81
N PHE A 102 8.29 2.32 1.24
CA PHE A 102 7.59 1.06 1.47
C PHE A 102 7.89 0.41 2.81
N GLN A 103 9.06 0.69 3.40
CA GLN A 103 9.39 0.28 4.77
C GLN A 103 8.46 0.96 5.78
N ASP A 104 8.13 2.24 5.55
CA ASP A 104 7.28 3.05 6.43
C ASP A 104 5.78 2.86 6.16
N LEU A 105 5.40 2.26 5.03
CA LEU A 105 4.01 2.07 4.61
C LEU A 105 3.25 0.98 5.40
N VAL A 106 3.93 0.24 6.29
CA VAL A 106 3.34 -0.85 7.05
C VAL A 106 2.26 -0.33 8.03
N CYS A 107 1.07 -0.89 7.90
CA CYS A 107 -0.10 -0.60 8.73
C CYS A 107 0.21 -0.76 10.25
N PRO A 108 -0.22 0.18 11.13
CA PRO A 108 0.19 0.24 12.54
C PRO A 108 -0.46 -0.81 13.46
N SER A 109 -0.95 -1.95 12.96
CA SER A 109 -1.41 -3.04 13.85
C SER A 109 -0.26 -3.80 14.54
N ALA A 110 1.00 -3.43 14.27
CA ALA A 110 2.18 -3.98 14.93
C ALA A 110 3.17 -2.90 15.42
N SER A 111 2.76 -1.64 15.60
CA SER A 111 3.66 -0.61 16.14
C SER A 111 3.67 -0.61 17.68
N LYS A 112 4.57 -1.42 18.27
CA LYS A 112 5.21 -0.98 19.51
C LYS A 112 6.20 0.13 19.17
N ALA A 113 5.82 1.34 19.57
CA ALA A 113 6.64 2.41 20.12
C ALA A 113 7.99 2.79 19.46
N SER A 114 8.10 4.10 19.24
CA SER A 114 9.32 4.91 19.39
C SER A 114 10.33 4.88 18.24
N SER A 115 10.38 5.98 17.48
CA SER A 115 11.45 6.94 17.73
C SER A 115 11.06 8.31 17.19
N SER A 116 11.02 9.27 18.10
CA SER A 116 11.09 10.69 17.78
C SER A 116 12.32 10.94 16.93
N LYS A 117 12.15 11.56 15.76
CA LYS A 117 13.27 12.15 15.00
C LYS A 117 13.03 13.64 14.93
N THR A 118 13.51 14.32 15.96
CA THR A 118 13.65 15.77 16.01
C THR A 118 14.55 16.19 14.87
N ILE A 119 14.01 16.94 13.91
CA ILE A 119 14.78 17.67 12.91
C ILE A 119 14.89 19.09 13.47
N PHE A 120 16.04 19.43 14.05
CA PHE A 120 16.47 20.83 14.13
C PHE A 120 17.43 21.09 12.98
N HIS A 121 17.28 22.30 12.43
CA HIS A 121 17.98 22.89 11.28
C HIS A 121 19.50 22.72 11.29
#